data_AF-A0A1N7KKI6-F1
#
_entry.id   AF-A0A1N7KKI6-F1
#
_cell.length_a   1.000
_cell.length_b   1.000
_cell.length_c   1.000
_cell.angle_alpha   90.00
_cell.angle_beta   90.00
_cell.angle_gamma   90.00
#
_symmetry.space_group_name_H-M   'P 1'
#
loop_
_entity.id
_entity.type
_entity.pdbx_description
1 polymer ?
#
loop_
_entity_poly.entity_id
_entity_poly.type
_entity_poly.pdbx_seq_one_letter_code
_entity_poly.pdbx_strand_id
1 'polypeptide(L)'
;MKRLIVSCFVVGLAFNANAQNYWKKNTGKTAKVFLTNSAANEKMVDKGTVKFEKFGQPKETDACIFVDPDFKYQKLIGIGGAITDASAETFYKLPKDKQKEIIEAYYGKNGLGYTVVRTNMNSCDFSSDSYTYVQENDNTLKSFNVAHDEKYKIPMIKEAQKLIGKDFTFYFSPWSPPAWMKSNKNMLKGGRLENAFYQTWADYYIKFIKEYEKRGINVWGLTVQNEPMATQSWESCIYSAEEEGEFLKNNLGPTLWKNGFKDKKVMIWDHNRDLIYQRATTTLGDPETSKYASGIGYHWYETWNNKTQLFDNLTETQRAFPDKFLAFTEGCKEQFDMSKIYEVSLGELYGRNMINDFNKGTALWTDWNVLLDETGGPNHVGNFCFAPIIADTKTGEVHYTYEYYYVGHVSKFVKPNARRIGTSSNRAALTSTTFMNENGQLVTVIMNDTDNIIDTNLWIEGMAAKLSAPAHSIQTVIL
;
A
#
# COMPACT_ATOMS: atom_id res chain seq x y z
N MET A 1 -7.43 6.78 74.31
CA MET A 1 -8.38 7.11 73.23
C MET A 1 -7.86 6.52 71.93
N LYS A 2 -8.74 5.96 71.08
CA LYS A 2 -8.34 5.10 69.94
C LYS A 2 -7.96 5.93 68.71
N ARG A 3 -6.91 5.50 67.98
CA ARG A 3 -6.61 6.00 66.63
C ARG A 3 -7.69 5.52 65.67
N LEU A 4 -8.24 6.42 64.85
CA LEU A 4 -9.17 6.06 63.79
C LEU A 4 -8.37 5.69 62.54
N ILE A 5 -8.36 4.41 62.17
CA ILE A 5 -7.86 3.95 60.87
C ILE A 5 -9.01 4.09 59.89
N VAL A 6 -8.92 5.04 58.96
CA VAL A 6 -9.86 5.14 57.85
C VAL A 6 -9.47 4.10 56.81
N SER A 7 -10.23 3.00 56.77
CA SER A 7 -10.08 1.95 55.76
C SER A 7 -10.82 2.38 54.49
N CYS A 8 -10.09 2.70 53.42
CA CYS A 8 -10.69 2.94 52.11
C CYS A 8 -11.07 1.60 51.48
N PHE A 9 -12.33 1.22 51.65
CA PHE A 9 -12.90 0.03 51.02
C PHE A 9 -13.10 0.25 49.51
N VAL A 10 -12.51 -0.66 48.71
CA VAL A 10 -12.99 -1.18 47.42
C VAL A 10 -13.87 -0.24 46.57
N VAL A 11 -13.25 0.39 45.55
CA VAL A 11 -13.98 0.92 44.40
C VAL A 11 -13.99 -0.12 43.27
N GLY A 12 -15.14 -0.75 43.09
CA GLY A 12 -15.64 -1.27 41.81
C GLY A 12 -14.69 -2.08 40.93
N LEU A 13 -14.69 -3.41 41.11
CA LEU A 13 -14.52 -4.34 39.98
C LEU A 13 -15.72 -4.18 39.04
N ALA A 14 -15.68 -3.18 38.17
CA ALA A 14 -16.52 -3.14 36.99
C ALA A 14 -16.06 -4.25 36.05
N PHE A 15 -16.58 -5.47 36.25
CA PHE A 15 -16.53 -6.51 35.24
C PHE A 15 -17.18 -5.95 33.98
N ASN A 16 -16.36 -5.55 33.01
CA ASN A 16 -16.80 -5.28 31.65
C ASN A 16 -17.22 -6.59 31.00
N ALA A 17 -18.36 -7.12 31.44
CA ALA A 17 -19.08 -8.22 30.82
C ALA A 17 -19.78 -7.73 29.54
N ASN A 18 -19.03 -7.04 28.67
CA ASN A 18 -19.26 -7.13 27.24
C ASN A 18 -18.91 -8.57 26.86
N ALA A 19 -19.84 -9.48 27.13
CA ALA A 19 -19.75 -10.83 26.61
C ALA A 19 -19.69 -10.71 25.09
N GLN A 20 -18.58 -11.21 24.53
CA GLN A 20 -18.43 -11.55 23.12
C GLN A 20 -19.73 -12.17 22.59
N ASN A 21 -20.28 -11.58 21.53
CA ASN A 21 -21.64 -11.80 21.05
C ASN A 21 -21.75 -11.81 19.50
N TYR A 22 -20.65 -11.89 18.77
CA TYR A 22 -20.60 -12.01 17.31
C TYR A 22 -21.55 -13.11 16.81
N TRP A 23 -21.55 -14.28 17.43
CA TRP A 23 -22.41 -15.40 17.02
C TRP A 23 -23.90 -15.23 17.32
N LYS A 24 -24.32 -14.25 18.14
CA LYS A 24 -25.75 -13.92 18.30
C LYS A 24 -26.31 -13.19 17.09
N LYS A 25 -25.47 -12.50 16.32
CA LYS A 25 -25.85 -11.76 15.11
C LYS A 25 -25.57 -12.57 13.83
N ASN A 26 -24.59 -13.47 13.86
CA ASN A 26 -24.18 -14.29 12.72
C ASN A 26 -24.62 -15.75 12.87
N THR A 27 -25.88 -16.04 12.52
CA THR A 27 -26.48 -17.37 12.71
C THR A 27 -26.00 -18.43 11.71
N GLY A 28 -25.50 -18.03 10.54
CA GLY A 28 -25.09 -18.94 9.46
C GLY A 28 -23.96 -19.91 9.83
N LYS A 29 -23.01 -19.46 10.67
CA LYS A 29 -21.90 -20.29 11.20
C LYS A 29 -21.12 -21.03 10.10
N THR A 30 -20.93 -20.37 8.97
CA THR A 30 -20.26 -20.89 7.78
C THR A 30 -19.32 -19.84 7.22
N ALA A 31 -18.21 -20.26 6.63
CA ALA A 31 -17.35 -19.38 5.84
C ALA A 31 -17.01 -20.00 4.49
N LYS A 32 -16.88 -19.15 3.46
CA LYS A 32 -16.24 -19.55 2.20
C LYS A 32 -14.72 -19.53 2.34
N VAL A 33 -14.03 -20.42 1.64
CA VAL A 33 -12.56 -20.48 1.61
C VAL A 33 -12.06 -20.36 0.18
N PHE A 34 -11.22 -19.37 -0.09
CA PHE A 34 -10.45 -19.25 -1.33
C PHE A 34 -9.00 -19.63 -1.06
N LEU A 35 -8.35 -20.37 -1.95
CA LEU A 35 -6.98 -20.88 -1.76
C LEU A 35 -6.09 -20.65 -2.99
N THR A 36 -4.88 -20.17 -2.75
CA THR A 36 -3.73 -20.32 -3.66
C THR A 36 -2.75 -21.30 -3.02
N ASN A 37 -2.42 -22.38 -3.73
CA ASN A 37 -1.55 -23.45 -3.28
C ASN A 37 -0.62 -23.82 -4.43
N SER A 38 0.66 -23.45 -4.30
CA SER A 38 1.66 -23.59 -5.36
C SER A 38 1.92 -25.05 -5.74
N ALA A 39 1.97 -25.96 -4.75
CA ALA A 39 2.22 -27.39 -4.97
C ALA A 39 1.11 -28.08 -5.79
N ALA A 40 -0.12 -27.57 -5.74
CA ALA A 40 -1.25 -28.06 -6.54
C ALA A 40 -1.53 -27.18 -7.78
N ASN A 41 -0.73 -26.14 -8.03
CA ASN A 41 -0.98 -25.09 -9.03
C ASN A 41 -2.39 -24.45 -8.91
N GLU A 42 -2.97 -24.44 -7.72
CA GLU A 42 -4.26 -23.79 -7.45
C GLU A 42 -4.02 -22.29 -7.22
N LYS A 43 -4.81 -21.44 -7.89
CA LYS A 43 -4.69 -19.98 -7.85
C LYS A 43 -6.06 -19.36 -7.57
N MET A 44 -6.25 -18.83 -6.37
CA MET A 44 -7.52 -18.27 -5.85
C MET A 44 -8.78 -19.15 -6.06
N VAL A 45 -8.64 -20.47 -5.93
CA VAL A 45 -9.72 -21.45 -6.12
C VAL A 45 -10.73 -21.39 -4.96
N ASP A 46 -12.04 -21.33 -5.24
CA ASP A 46 -13.11 -21.50 -4.22
C ASP A 46 -13.11 -22.98 -3.77
N LYS A 47 -12.69 -23.23 -2.53
CA LYS A 47 -12.65 -24.56 -1.91
C LYS A 47 -13.98 -24.92 -1.23
N GLY A 48 -15.03 -24.13 -1.44
CA GLY A 48 -16.36 -24.33 -0.88
C GLY A 48 -16.51 -23.70 0.50
N THR A 49 -17.31 -24.35 1.35
CA THR A 49 -17.77 -23.78 2.62
C THR A 49 -17.39 -24.66 3.81
N VAL A 50 -16.71 -24.07 4.80
CA VAL A 50 -16.44 -24.66 6.11
C VAL A 50 -17.51 -24.25 7.12
N LYS A 51 -17.71 -25.07 8.16
CA LYS A 51 -18.66 -24.82 9.24
C LYS A 51 -17.93 -24.51 10.54
N PHE A 52 -18.49 -23.59 11.31
CA PHE A 52 -18.07 -23.32 12.69
C PHE A 52 -18.83 -24.24 13.64
N GLU A 53 -18.07 -25.04 14.38
CA GLU A 53 -18.57 -25.94 15.42
C GLU A 53 -18.17 -25.42 16.80
N LYS A 54 -18.84 -25.90 17.86
CA LYS A 54 -18.52 -25.49 19.24
C LYS A 54 -17.12 -25.99 19.60
N PHE A 55 -16.20 -25.06 19.84
CA PHE A 55 -14.81 -25.35 20.19
C PHE A 55 -14.40 -24.38 21.30
N GLY A 56 -14.31 -24.89 22.53
CA GLY A 56 -14.03 -24.08 23.73
C GLY A 56 -12.61 -23.50 23.74
N GLN A 57 -12.02 -23.40 24.93
CA GLN A 57 -10.61 -23.02 25.06
C GLN A 57 -9.73 -24.03 24.29
N PRO A 58 -8.96 -23.61 23.27
CA PRO A 58 -8.01 -24.49 22.60
C PRO A 58 -6.88 -24.92 23.53
N LYS A 59 -6.33 -26.11 23.29
CA LYS A 59 -5.06 -26.55 23.91
C LYS A 59 -3.89 -25.84 23.24
N GLU A 60 -2.75 -25.81 23.92
CA GLU A 60 -1.48 -25.35 23.35
C GLU A 60 -1.09 -26.13 22.07
N THR A 61 -1.43 -27.42 22.01
CA THR A 61 -1.22 -28.32 20.87
C THR A 61 -2.13 -28.03 19.67
N ASP A 62 -3.25 -27.33 19.86
CA ASP A 62 -4.20 -27.04 18.78
C ASP A 62 -3.74 -25.79 18.03
N ALA A 63 -3.34 -25.94 16.76
CA ALA A 63 -3.02 -24.79 15.92
C ALA A 63 -4.29 -23.95 15.66
N CYS A 64 -4.23 -22.66 16.00
CA CYS A 64 -5.37 -21.75 15.96
C CYS A 64 -4.97 -20.36 15.46
N ILE A 65 -5.83 -19.80 14.60
CA ILE A 65 -5.92 -18.36 14.33
C ILE A 65 -7.09 -17.83 15.15
N PHE A 66 -6.80 -16.97 16.12
CA PHE A 66 -7.79 -16.33 16.98
C PHE A 66 -8.23 -15.01 16.36
N VAL A 67 -9.54 -14.82 16.22
CA VAL A 67 -10.13 -13.58 15.72
C VAL A 67 -11.13 -13.04 16.73
N ASP A 68 -10.98 -11.76 17.06
CA ASP A 68 -11.82 -11.05 18.03
C ASP A 68 -12.44 -9.79 17.38
N PRO A 69 -13.71 -9.88 16.91
CA PRO A 69 -14.43 -8.79 16.25
C PRO A 69 -14.65 -7.52 17.08
N ASP A 70 -14.47 -7.56 18.41
CA ASP A 70 -14.66 -6.41 19.28
C ASP A 70 -13.43 -5.49 19.31
N PHE A 71 -12.22 -6.02 19.11
CA PHE A 71 -11.00 -5.22 18.98
C PHE A 71 -10.82 -4.66 17.57
N LYS A 72 -10.90 -3.33 17.45
CA LYS A 72 -10.94 -2.58 16.18
C LYS A 72 -9.76 -1.63 16.08
N TYR A 73 -9.11 -1.61 14.92
CA TYR A 73 -7.88 -0.85 14.66
C TYR A 73 -8.13 0.18 13.53
N GLN A 74 -7.19 0.39 12.60
CA GLN A 74 -7.34 1.32 11.49
C GLN A 74 -8.48 0.93 10.51
N LYS A 75 -8.98 1.92 9.75
CA LYS A 75 -9.75 1.64 8.53
C LYS A 75 -8.79 1.50 7.35
N LEU A 76 -9.10 0.61 6.41
CA LEU A 76 -8.47 0.60 5.09
C LEU A 76 -8.98 1.81 4.28
N ILE A 77 -8.06 2.60 3.74
CA ILE A 77 -8.30 3.63 2.73
C ILE A 77 -8.50 2.94 1.39
N GLY A 78 -7.53 2.11 0.97
CA GLY A 78 -7.63 1.28 -0.23
C GLY A 78 -6.35 0.50 -0.50
N ILE A 79 -6.41 -0.36 -1.53
CA ILE A 79 -5.28 -1.11 -2.08
C ILE A 79 -5.19 -0.82 -3.57
N GLY A 80 -3.98 -0.75 -4.12
CA GLY A 80 -3.76 -0.40 -5.52
C GLY A 80 -2.33 -0.64 -6.01
N GLY A 81 -1.96 0.05 -7.09
CA GLY A 81 -0.62 0.06 -7.66
C GLY A 81 -0.31 1.36 -8.40
N ALA A 82 0.91 1.50 -8.90
CA ALA A 82 1.35 2.63 -9.71
C ALA A 82 1.05 2.43 -11.20
N ILE A 83 0.41 3.44 -11.82
CA ILE A 83 0.40 3.61 -13.27
C ILE A 83 1.53 4.58 -13.60
N THR A 84 2.69 4.03 -13.92
CA THR A 84 3.87 4.73 -14.44
C THR A 84 3.77 4.93 -15.96
N ASP A 85 4.72 5.64 -16.54
CA ASP A 85 4.89 5.69 -17.99
C ASP A 85 5.10 4.28 -18.57
N ALA A 86 5.94 3.46 -17.92
CA ALA A 86 6.19 2.07 -18.33
C ALA A 86 4.91 1.23 -18.40
N SER A 87 4.10 1.23 -17.33
CA SER A 87 2.84 0.49 -17.32
C SER A 87 1.86 0.99 -18.39
N ALA A 88 1.77 2.29 -18.61
CA ALA A 88 0.86 2.87 -19.60
C ALA A 88 1.33 2.63 -21.05
N GLU A 89 2.64 2.73 -21.31
CA GLU A 89 3.23 2.41 -22.61
C GLU A 89 3.08 0.94 -22.97
N THR A 90 3.41 0.03 -22.04
CA THR A 90 3.26 -1.42 -22.24
C THR A 90 1.78 -1.76 -22.47
N PHE A 91 0.86 -1.17 -21.70
CA PHE A 91 -0.57 -1.36 -21.89
C PHE A 91 -1.02 -1.00 -23.32
N TYR A 92 -0.68 0.19 -23.82
CA TYR A 92 -1.15 0.63 -25.14
C TYR A 92 -0.42 -0.02 -26.33
N LYS A 93 0.72 -0.71 -26.13
CA LYS A 93 1.36 -1.57 -27.14
C LYS A 93 0.59 -2.87 -27.40
N LEU A 94 -0.16 -3.38 -26.42
CA LEU A 94 -0.84 -4.69 -26.51
C LEU A 94 -2.11 -4.66 -27.38
N PRO A 95 -2.60 -5.82 -27.87
CA PRO A 95 -3.91 -5.95 -28.49
C PRO A 95 -5.08 -5.43 -27.62
N LYS A 96 -6.17 -4.98 -28.24
CA LYS A 96 -7.29 -4.31 -27.53
C LYS A 96 -8.07 -5.23 -26.60
N ASP A 97 -8.15 -6.53 -26.90
CA ASP A 97 -8.68 -7.55 -26.02
C ASP A 97 -7.79 -7.77 -24.78
N LYS A 98 -6.46 -7.70 -24.94
CA LYS A 98 -5.49 -7.79 -23.83
C LYS A 98 -5.43 -6.55 -22.96
N GLN A 99 -5.56 -5.36 -23.55
CA GLN A 99 -5.82 -4.12 -22.80
C GLN A 99 -7.06 -4.27 -21.91
N LYS A 100 -8.16 -4.77 -22.48
CA LYS A 100 -9.39 -5.02 -21.73
C LYS A 100 -9.18 -6.06 -20.62
N GLU A 101 -8.50 -7.17 -20.92
CA GLU A 101 -8.20 -8.24 -19.95
C GLU A 101 -7.46 -7.70 -18.71
N ILE A 102 -6.36 -6.97 -18.92
CA ILE A 102 -5.51 -6.43 -17.85
C ILE A 102 -6.24 -5.39 -17.01
N ILE A 103 -6.96 -4.44 -17.64
CA ILE A 103 -7.66 -3.39 -16.88
C ILE A 103 -8.85 -3.96 -16.09
N GLU A 104 -9.54 -4.99 -16.61
CA GLU A 104 -10.57 -5.73 -15.87
C GLU A 104 -9.97 -6.64 -14.78
N ALA A 105 -8.75 -7.15 -14.95
CA ALA A 105 -8.04 -7.95 -13.96
C ALA A 105 -7.64 -7.15 -12.71
N TYR A 106 -7.28 -5.88 -12.84
CA TYR A 106 -7.02 -5.03 -11.65
C TYR A 106 -8.29 -4.39 -11.10
N TYR A 107 -9.04 -3.70 -11.95
CA TYR A 107 -10.07 -2.74 -11.53
C TYR A 107 -11.50 -3.22 -11.81
N GLY A 108 -11.66 -4.27 -12.61
CA GLY A 108 -12.96 -4.85 -12.91
C GLY A 108 -13.58 -5.58 -11.72
N LYS A 109 -14.92 -5.72 -11.73
CA LYS A 109 -15.71 -6.37 -10.66
C LYS A 109 -15.21 -7.77 -10.27
N ASN A 110 -14.64 -8.50 -11.24
CA ASN A 110 -14.15 -9.86 -11.06
C ASN A 110 -12.62 -9.95 -10.88
N GLY A 111 -11.89 -8.83 -10.96
CA GLY A 111 -10.44 -8.74 -10.78
C GLY A 111 -10.00 -8.64 -9.32
N LEU A 112 -8.85 -8.00 -9.08
CA LEU A 112 -8.31 -7.69 -7.74
C LEU A 112 -9.17 -6.66 -7.00
N GLY A 113 -9.95 -5.84 -7.69
CA GLY A 113 -10.73 -4.76 -7.06
C GLY A 113 -9.82 -3.69 -6.44
N TYR A 114 -8.70 -3.39 -7.09
CA TYR A 114 -7.88 -2.22 -6.77
C TYR A 114 -8.74 -0.96 -6.80
N THR A 115 -8.47 -0.02 -5.89
CA THR A 115 -9.18 1.26 -5.76
C THR A 115 -8.23 2.45 -5.67
N VAL A 116 -6.94 2.20 -5.46
CA VAL A 116 -5.88 3.20 -5.40
C VAL A 116 -5.06 3.20 -6.69
N VAL A 117 -4.66 4.40 -7.16
CA VAL A 117 -3.73 4.60 -8.26
C VAL A 117 -2.68 5.63 -7.84
N ARG A 118 -1.40 5.23 -7.87
CA ARG A 118 -0.24 6.12 -7.76
C ARG A 118 0.25 6.50 -9.17
N THR A 119 0.86 7.67 -9.33
CA THR A 119 1.63 8.01 -10.55
C THR A 119 2.81 8.94 -10.25
N ASN A 120 3.68 9.11 -11.24
CA ASN A 120 4.83 10.02 -11.22
C ASN A 120 4.48 11.44 -11.72
N MET A 121 4.89 12.46 -10.94
CA MET A 121 4.99 13.84 -11.38
C MET A 121 6.40 14.08 -11.93
N ASN A 122 6.52 14.47 -13.20
CA ASN A 122 7.74 14.35 -14.03
C ASN A 122 8.10 12.88 -14.31
N SER A 123 9.24 12.65 -14.95
CA SER A 123 9.79 11.30 -15.15
C SER A 123 10.18 10.59 -13.84
N CYS A 124 10.32 9.28 -13.97
CA CYS A 124 10.93 8.36 -13.03
C CYS A 124 11.79 7.33 -13.81
N ASP A 125 12.43 6.40 -13.11
CA ASP A 125 13.15 5.28 -13.73
C ASP A 125 12.27 4.47 -14.69
N PHE A 126 11.03 4.18 -14.28
CA PHE A 126 9.97 3.58 -15.10
C PHE A 126 9.29 4.59 -16.06
N SER A 127 10.10 5.46 -16.65
CA SER A 127 9.80 6.27 -17.83
C SER A 127 10.82 5.97 -18.91
N SER A 128 10.43 6.09 -20.18
CA SER A 128 11.31 5.80 -21.33
C SER A 128 12.44 6.83 -21.52
N ASP A 129 12.25 8.06 -21.02
CA ASP A 129 13.23 9.15 -21.00
C ASP A 129 13.01 10.05 -19.77
N SER A 130 13.99 10.86 -19.39
CA SER A 130 13.84 11.93 -18.38
C SER A 130 13.16 13.17 -18.95
N TYR A 131 12.16 13.73 -18.24
CA TYR A 131 11.45 14.95 -18.66
C TYR A 131 10.86 15.73 -17.48
N THR A 132 10.48 16.97 -17.73
CA THR A 132 9.60 17.76 -16.84
C THR A 132 8.46 18.41 -17.61
N TYR A 133 7.49 18.96 -16.90
CA TYR A 133 6.34 19.67 -17.48
C TYR A 133 6.65 21.13 -17.87
N VAL A 134 7.87 21.62 -17.65
CA VAL A 134 8.27 23.01 -17.94
C VAL A 134 9.51 23.08 -18.84
N GLN A 135 9.67 24.21 -19.51
CA GLN A 135 10.90 24.55 -20.21
C GLN A 135 12.03 24.88 -19.22
N GLU A 136 13.26 24.66 -19.67
CA GLU A 136 14.49 24.90 -18.91
C GLU A 136 14.55 26.38 -18.43
N ASN A 137 14.79 26.58 -17.14
CA ASN A 137 14.81 27.88 -16.45
C ASN A 137 13.48 28.67 -16.42
N ASP A 138 12.31 28.08 -16.71
CA ASP A 138 11.01 28.77 -16.54
C ASP A 138 10.59 28.90 -15.06
N ASN A 139 11.20 29.87 -14.37
CA ASN A 139 10.83 30.30 -13.02
C ASN A 139 9.37 30.77 -12.87
N THR A 140 8.65 31.03 -13.97
CA THR A 140 7.28 31.54 -13.93
C THR A 140 6.21 30.45 -14.12
N LEU A 141 6.63 29.22 -14.43
CA LEU A 141 5.75 28.07 -14.70
C LEU A 141 4.68 28.38 -15.77
N LYS A 142 5.00 29.25 -16.74
CA LYS A 142 4.11 29.62 -17.86
C LYS A 142 4.07 28.55 -18.94
N SER A 143 5.19 27.84 -19.13
CA SER A 143 5.33 26.69 -20.03
C SER A 143 4.71 25.39 -19.48
N PHE A 144 4.26 25.39 -18.22
CA PHE A 144 3.76 24.19 -17.54
C PHE A 144 2.64 23.51 -18.33
N ASN A 145 2.88 22.26 -18.76
CA ASN A 145 1.89 21.42 -19.41
C ASN A 145 2.16 19.92 -19.20
N VAL A 146 1.10 19.11 -19.13
CA VAL A 146 1.18 17.65 -18.94
C VAL A 146 0.98 16.87 -20.25
N ALA A 147 1.36 17.44 -21.40
CA ALA A 147 1.06 16.84 -22.72
C ALA A 147 1.72 15.47 -22.94
N HIS A 148 2.84 15.19 -22.24
CA HIS A 148 3.44 13.85 -22.19
C HIS A 148 2.46 12.82 -21.60
N ASP A 149 1.90 13.12 -20.43
CA ASP A 149 0.97 12.25 -19.72
C ASP A 149 -0.33 11.98 -20.50
N GLU A 150 -0.76 12.94 -21.33
CA GLU A 150 -1.97 12.82 -22.17
C GLU A 150 -1.88 11.70 -23.21
N LYS A 151 -0.67 11.27 -23.57
CA LYS A 151 -0.44 10.21 -24.55
C LYS A 151 -0.92 8.85 -24.05
N TYR A 152 -0.54 8.47 -22.83
CA TYR A 152 -0.77 7.12 -22.28
C TYR A 152 -1.18 7.10 -20.78
N LYS A 153 -0.45 7.77 -19.87
CA LYS A 153 -0.77 7.74 -18.42
C LYS A 153 -2.19 8.20 -18.11
N ILE A 154 -2.57 9.40 -18.54
CA ILE A 154 -3.91 9.97 -18.28
C ILE A 154 -5.03 9.11 -18.90
N PRO A 155 -4.93 8.62 -20.15
CA PRO A 155 -5.84 7.62 -20.69
C PRO A 155 -6.00 6.38 -19.79
N MET A 156 -4.92 5.71 -19.39
CA MET A 156 -4.99 4.49 -18.58
C MET A 156 -5.54 4.76 -17.17
N ILE A 157 -5.15 5.87 -16.53
CA ILE A 157 -5.69 6.31 -15.24
C ILE A 157 -7.21 6.53 -15.34
N LYS A 158 -7.71 7.06 -16.46
CA LYS A 158 -9.17 7.23 -16.70
C LYS A 158 -9.89 5.91 -16.93
N GLU A 159 -9.26 4.94 -17.59
CA GLU A 159 -9.82 3.59 -17.72
C GLU A 159 -9.96 2.91 -16.34
N ALA A 160 -8.94 3.00 -15.49
CA ALA A 160 -9.00 2.56 -14.10
C ALA A 160 -10.07 3.31 -13.29
N GLN A 161 -10.08 4.65 -13.34
CA GLN A 161 -11.06 5.50 -12.66
C GLN A 161 -12.51 5.14 -13.03
N LYS A 162 -12.76 4.83 -14.30
CA LYS A 162 -14.10 4.43 -14.79
C LYS A 162 -14.56 3.10 -14.20
N LEU A 163 -13.66 2.13 -14.03
CA LEU A 163 -13.98 0.81 -13.46
C LEU A 163 -14.13 0.86 -11.94
N ILE A 164 -13.30 1.64 -11.25
CA ILE A 164 -13.37 1.83 -9.79
C ILE A 164 -14.60 2.67 -9.40
N GLY A 165 -14.90 3.72 -10.16
CA GLY A 165 -16.02 4.62 -9.90
C GLY A 165 -15.83 5.44 -8.62
N LYS A 166 -16.81 5.38 -7.71
CA LYS A 166 -16.89 6.27 -6.53
C LYS A 166 -15.79 6.07 -5.48
N ASP A 167 -15.14 4.91 -5.46
CA ASP A 167 -14.13 4.58 -4.45
C ASP A 167 -12.69 4.90 -4.95
N PHE A 168 -12.57 5.61 -6.07
CA PHE A 168 -11.31 5.96 -6.73
C PHE A 168 -10.45 6.91 -5.88
N THR A 169 -9.24 6.45 -5.57
CA THR A 169 -8.25 7.16 -4.77
C THR A 169 -6.99 7.37 -5.59
N PHE A 170 -6.73 8.61 -6.03
CA PHE A 170 -5.56 8.95 -6.85
C PHE A 170 -4.55 9.81 -6.08
N TYR A 171 -3.28 9.43 -6.10
CA TYR A 171 -2.19 10.27 -5.58
C TYR A 171 -0.95 10.21 -6.46
N PHE A 172 -0.03 11.12 -6.23
CA PHE A 172 1.24 11.19 -6.96
C PHE A 172 2.43 11.46 -6.05
N SER A 173 3.62 11.15 -6.57
CA SER A 173 4.91 11.46 -5.97
C SER A 173 5.83 12.03 -7.07
N PRO A 174 6.65 13.05 -6.81
CA PRO A 174 7.73 13.43 -7.70
C PRO A 174 9.05 12.74 -7.31
N TRP A 175 9.79 12.28 -8.32
CA TRP A 175 11.14 11.78 -8.11
C TRP A 175 12.18 12.89 -8.17
N SER A 176 11.97 13.93 -9.00
CA SER A 176 12.84 15.11 -8.96
C SER A 176 12.18 16.41 -9.41
N PRO A 177 12.56 17.55 -8.81
CA PRO A 177 12.43 18.87 -9.42
C PRO A 177 13.22 18.97 -10.74
N PRO A 178 12.88 19.92 -11.63
CA PRO A 178 13.69 20.27 -12.79
C PRO A 178 15.16 20.55 -12.44
N ALA A 179 16.06 20.16 -13.34
CA ALA A 179 17.52 20.21 -13.12
C ALA A 179 18.00 21.60 -12.61
N TRP A 180 17.54 22.69 -13.23
CA TRP A 180 17.88 24.06 -12.84
C TRP A 180 17.51 24.42 -11.39
N MET A 181 16.48 23.79 -10.81
CA MET A 181 16.07 24.01 -9.41
C MET A 181 17.00 23.32 -8.40
N LYS A 182 17.89 22.43 -8.83
CA LYS A 182 18.66 21.53 -7.96
C LYS A 182 20.12 21.94 -7.80
N SER A 183 20.69 21.59 -6.65
CA SER A 183 22.08 21.90 -6.27
C SER A 183 23.14 21.26 -7.17
N ASN A 184 22.82 20.15 -7.81
CA ASN A 184 23.70 19.41 -8.74
C ASN A 184 23.41 19.70 -10.22
N LYS A 185 22.44 20.59 -10.51
CA LYS A 185 21.96 20.93 -11.86
C LYS A 185 21.63 19.70 -12.73
N ASN A 186 21.09 18.64 -12.11
CA ASN A 186 20.72 17.39 -12.76
C ASN A 186 19.50 16.77 -12.08
N MET A 187 18.53 16.25 -12.83
CA MET A 187 17.38 15.52 -12.25
C MET A 187 17.82 14.20 -11.60
N LEU A 188 18.86 13.57 -12.12
CA LEU A 188 19.36 12.29 -11.65
C LEU A 188 20.43 12.47 -10.56
N LYS A 189 20.84 11.38 -9.91
CA LYS A 189 22.03 11.34 -9.02
C LYS A 189 21.90 12.27 -7.80
N GLY A 190 20.74 12.23 -7.15
CA GLY A 190 20.48 12.98 -5.92
C GLY A 190 20.56 14.49 -6.12
N GLY A 191 21.32 15.18 -5.28
CA GLY A 191 21.25 16.63 -5.14
C GLY A 191 20.00 17.08 -4.38
N ARG A 192 20.02 18.33 -3.89
CA ARG A 192 18.94 18.92 -3.08
C ARG A 192 18.18 19.95 -3.90
N LEU A 193 16.92 20.23 -3.56
CA LEU A 193 16.23 21.42 -4.03
C LEU A 193 16.92 22.66 -3.43
N GLU A 194 17.25 23.68 -4.22
CA GLU A 194 17.83 24.91 -3.67
C GLU A 194 16.72 25.79 -3.06
N ASN A 195 17.01 26.39 -1.89
CA ASN A 195 16.04 27.16 -1.10
C ASN A 195 15.34 28.28 -1.90
N ALA A 196 16.02 28.86 -2.89
CA ALA A 196 15.48 29.88 -3.78
C ALA A 196 14.27 29.39 -4.62
N PHE A 197 14.13 28.09 -4.84
CA PHE A 197 13.06 27.49 -5.64
C PHE A 197 11.98 26.80 -4.81
N TYR A 198 12.03 26.84 -3.47
CA TYR A 198 11.02 26.18 -2.62
C TYR A 198 9.61 26.66 -2.94
N GLN A 199 9.40 27.97 -3.12
CA GLN A 199 8.07 28.47 -3.49
C GLN A 199 7.67 28.06 -4.92
N THR A 200 8.58 28.17 -5.88
CA THR A 200 8.34 27.76 -7.27
C THR A 200 8.00 26.26 -7.36
N TRP A 201 8.64 25.42 -6.55
CA TRP A 201 8.35 23.99 -6.48
C TRP A 201 6.98 23.72 -5.82
N ALA A 202 6.62 24.44 -4.75
CA ALA A 202 5.27 24.38 -4.19
C ALA A 202 4.19 24.81 -5.20
N ASP A 203 4.44 25.84 -6.01
CA ASP A 203 3.52 26.26 -7.08
C ASP A 203 3.46 25.25 -8.25
N TYR A 204 4.51 24.45 -8.46
CA TYR A 204 4.55 23.34 -9.43
C TYR A 204 3.54 22.24 -9.07
N TYR A 205 3.48 21.85 -7.79
CA TYR A 205 2.46 20.93 -7.27
C TYR A 205 1.04 21.42 -7.57
N ILE A 206 0.77 22.72 -7.37
CA ILE A 206 -0.54 23.33 -7.66
C ILE A 206 -0.88 23.24 -9.15
N LYS A 207 0.10 23.44 -10.03
CA LYS A 207 -0.07 23.31 -11.48
C LYS A 207 -0.42 21.88 -11.88
N PHE A 208 0.28 20.88 -11.33
CA PHE A 208 0.01 19.47 -11.58
C PHE A 208 -1.41 19.07 -11.12
N ILE A 209 -1.78 19.39 -9.88
CA ILE A 209 -3.12 19.11 -9.33
C ILE A 209 -4.19 19.73 -10.22
N LYS A 210 -4.07 21.01 -10.58
CA LYS A 210 -5.06 21.71 -11.42
C LYS A 210 -5.18 21.12 -12.82
N GLU A 211 -4.09 20.71 -13.46
CA GLU A 211 -4.16 20.09 -14.79
C GLU A 211 -4.75 18.67 -14.75
N TYR A 212 -4.53 17.88 -13.71
CA TYR A 212 -5.19 16.58 -13.53
C TYR A 212 -6.69 16.72 -13.19
N GLU A 213 -7.05 17.62 -12.26
CA GLU A 213 -8.44 17.87 -11.89
C GLU A 213 -9.27 18.47 -13.04
N LYS A 214 -8.69 19.38 -13.84
CA LYS A 214 -9.27 19.90 -15.09
C LYS A 214 -9.61 18.80 -16.09
N ARG A 215 -8.91 17.66 -16.03
CA ARG A 215 -9.15 16.48 -16.88
C ARG A 215 -10.13 15.48 -16.24
N GLY A 216 -10.68 15.78 -15.06
CA GLY A 216 -11.63 14.94 -14.34
C GLY A 216 -11.00 13.93 -13.37
N ILE A 217 -9.68 13.98 -13.18
CA ILE A 217 -8.97 13.09 -12.25
C ILE A 217 -8.85 13.84 -10.91
N ASN A 218 -9.74 13.55 -9.96
CA ASN A 218 -9.68 14.16 -8.63
C ASN A 218 -8.45 13.66 -7.87
N VAL A 219 -7.56 14.56 -7.47
CA VAL A 219 -6.42 14.23 -6.62
C VAL A 219 -6.93 14.03 -5.19
N TRP A 220 -6.65 12.87 -4.60
CA TRP A 220 -6.90 12.59 -3.18
C TRP A 220 -5.70 13.00 -2.31
N GLY A 221 -4.48 12.79 -2.79
CA GLY A 221 -3.27 13.08 -2.01
C GLY A 221 -2.00 13.21 -2.86
N LEU A 222 -0.90 13.40 -2.16
CA LEU A 222 0.46 13.53 -2.69
C LEU A 222 1.46 13.09 -1.62
N THR A 223 2.66 12.71 -2.03
CA THR A 223 3.83 12.63 -1.14
C THR A 223 4.71 13.87 -1.34
N VAL A 224 5.62 14.18 -0.39
CA VAL A 224 6.48 15.38 -0.49
C VAL A 224 7.67 15.20 -1.45
N GLN A 225 8.16 13.96 -1.58
CA GLN A 225 9.29 13.57 -2.44
C GLN A 225 9.38 12.04 -2.43
N ASN A 226 9.61 11.39 -3.58
CA ASN A 226 9.95 9.97 -3.66
C ASN A 226 11.35 9.72 -3.07
N GLU A 227 11.50 8.79 -2.13
CA GLU A 227 12.78 8.35 -1.57
C GLU A 227 13.79 9.49 -1.22
N PRO A 228 13.44 10.44 -0.34
CA PRO A 228 14.24 11.64 -0.03
C PRO A 228 15.61 11.38 0.61
N MET A 229 16.03 10.13 0.81
CA MET A 229 17.38 9.76 1.25
C MET A 229 18.16 8.92 0.23
N ALA A 230 17.59 8.63 -0.95
CA ALA A 230 18.22 7.80 -1.97
C ALA A 230 18.93 8.64 -3.05
N THR A 231 20.22 8.38 -3.28
CA THR A 231 20.97 8.92 -4.42
C THR A 231 20.99 7.87 -5.52
N GLN A 232 20.06 7.97 -6.47
CA GLN A 232 19.83 6.95 -7.49
C GLN A 232 20.51 7.29 -8.83
N SER A 233 20.68 6.31 -9.72
CA SER A 233 21.16 6.58 -11.09
C SER A 233 20.11 7.25 -11.98
N TRP A 234 18.84 7.16 -11.59
CA TRP A 234 17.67 7.84 -12.14
C TRP A 234 17.28 9.09 -11.33
N GLU A 235 16.09 9.65 -11.58
CA GLU A 235 15.53 10.80 -10.87
C GLU A 235 15.50 10.56 -9.36
N SER A 236 16.20 11.41 -8.60
CA SER A 236 16.04 11.45 -7.14
C SER A 236 16.39 12.84 -6.60
N CYS A 237 15.84 13.21 -5.44
CA CYS A 237 16.18 14.48 -4.78
C CYS A 237 16.21 14.29 -3.26
N ILE A 238 17.30 14.73 -2.64
CA ILE A 238 17.59 14.51 -1.22
C ILE A 238 16.96 15.61 -0.38
N TYR A 239 16.23 15.21 0.67
CA TYR A 239 15.73 16.06 1.75
C TYR A 239 16.05 15.42 3.10
N SER A 240 16.73 16.16 3.98
CA SER A 240 16.76 15.79 5.41
C SER A 240 15.35 15.88 6.01
N ALA A 241 15.17 15.32 7.21
CA ALA A 241 13.88 15.36 7.89
C ALA A 241 13.46 16.80 8.25
N GLU A 242 14.45 17.66 8.50
CA GLU A 242 14.31 19.09 8.73
C GLU A 242 13.90 19.83 7.45
N GLU A 243 14.59 19.60 6.33
CA GLU A 243 14.28 20.25 5.04
C GLU A 243 12.90 19.86 4.50
N GLU A 244 12.52 18.59 4.63
CA GLU A 244 11.16 18.13 4.29
C GLU A 244 10.11 18.87 5.13
N GLY A 245 10.40 19.05 6.43
CA GLY A 245 9.55 19.81 7.34
C GLY A 245 9.49 21.31 7.01
N GLU A 246 10.63 21.95 6.74
CA GLU A 246 10.72 23.35 6.36
C GLU A 246 9.98 23.63 5.05
N PHE A 247 10.20 22.81 4.00
CA PHE A 247 9.48 22.92 2.73
C PHE A 247 7.98 22.73 2.92
N LEU A 248 7.56 21.73 3.71
CA LEU A 248 6.14 21.47 3.97
C LEU A 248 5.48 22.63 4.75
N LYS A 249 6.12 23.10 5.82
CA LYS A 249 5.61 24.16 6.70
C LYS A 249 5.59 25.54 6.05
N ASN A 250 6.67 25.91 5.35
CA ASN A 250 6.87 27.28 4.86
C ASN A 250 6.35 27.48 3.43
N ASN A 251 6.26 26.42 2.62
CA ASN A 251 5.90 26.53 1.20
C ASN A 251 4.74 25.62 0.79
N LEU A 252 4.92 24.29 0.78
CA LEU A 252 3.94 23.38 0.17
C LEU A 252 2.57 23.39 0.88
N GLY A 253 2.55 23.25 2.21
CA GLY A 253 1.34 23.27 3.03
C GLY A 253 0.54 24.57 2.90
N PRO A 254 1.15 25.75 3.15
CA PRO A 254 0.49 27.04 2.94
C PRO A 254 -0.01 27.23 1.50
N THR A 255 0.78 26.79 0.51
CA THR A 255 0.45 26.96 -0.91
C THR A 255 -0.74 26.08 -1.33
N LEU A 256 -0.82 24.84 -0.84
CA LEU A 256 -2.00 23.96 -0.99
C LEU A 256 -3.25 24.63 -0.38
N TRP A 257 -3.18 25.06 0.87
CA TRP A 257 -4.34 25.64 1.58
C TRP A 257 -4.81 26.95 0.92
N LYS A 258 -3.89 27.83 0.50
CA LYS A 258 -4.20 29.07 -0.23
C LYS A 258 -4.89 28.82 -1.58
N ASN A 259 -4.63 27.67 -2.21
CA ASN A 259 -5.25 27.26 -3.47
C ASN A 259 -6.55 26.43 -3.28
N GLY A 260 -7.04 26.29 -2.05
CA GLY A 260 -8.27 25.54 -1.74
C GLY A 260 -8.06 24.05 -1.48
N PHE A 261 -6.83 23.55 -1.57
CA PHE A 261 -6.46 22.13 -1.46
C PHE A 261 -6.16 21.69 -0.02
N LYS A 262 -6.94 22.15 0.96
CA LYS A 262 -6.79 21.80 2.38
C LYS A 262 -7.28 20.38 2.70
N ASP A 263 -8.09 19.80 1.83
CA ASP A 263 -8.65 18.46 1.92
C ASP A 263 -7.64 17.36 1.52
N LYS A 264 -6.68 17.68 0.64
CA LYS A 264 -5.71 16.75 0.06
C LYS A 264 -4.81 16.13 1.13
N LYS A 265 -4.50 14.83 0.98
CA LYS A 265 -3.66 14.10 1.93
C LYS A 265 -2.20 14.23 1.55
N VAL A 266 -1.45 15.00 2.34
CA VAL A 266 0.02 15.07 2.22
C VAL A 266 0.64 13.95 3.06
N MET A 267 1.49 13.16 2.43
CA MET A 267 2.27 12.09 3.06
C MET A 267 3.75 12.48 3.09
N ILE A 268 4.37 12.41 4.27
CA ILE A 268 5.82 12.58 4.41
C ILE A 268 6.54 11.24 4.23
N TRP A 269 7.87 11.29 4.20
CA TRP A 269 8.81 10.16 4.13
C TRP A 269 8.89 9.42 2.79
N ASP A 270 7.85 8.71 2.36
CA ASP A 270 7.77 7.99 1.06
C ASP A 270 9.05 7.19 0.73
N HIS A 271 9.52 6.40 1.72
CA HIS A 271 10.78 5.66 1.68
C HIS A 271 10.84 4.53 2.73
N ASN A 272 11.96 3.81 2.84
CA ASN A 272 12.05 2.53 3.54
C ASN A 272 11.67 2.54 5.05
N ARG A 273 11.29 1.37 5.59
CA ARG A 273 10.84 1.25 7.01
C ARG A 273 11.95 1.50 8.04
N ASP A 274 13.22 1.50 7.63
CA ASP A 274 14.38 1.58 8.53
C ASP A 274 14.46 2.92 9.29
N LEU A 275 14.23 4.04 8.62
CA LEU A 275 14.32 5.38 9.22
C LEU A 275 12.95 6.04 9.50
N ILE A 276 11.83 5.37 9.20
CA ILE A 276 10.47 5.94 9.31
C ILE A 276 10.18 6.57 10.69
N TYR A 277 10.60 5.93 11.79
CA TYR A 277 10.37 6.46 13.14
C TYR A 277 11.16 7.75 13.38
N GLN A 278 12.46 7.75 13.02
CA GLN A 278 13.29 8.96 13.13
C GLN A 278 12.72 10.08 12.26
N ARG A 279 12.41 9.79 10.99
CA ARG A 279 11.82 10.77 10.06
C ARG A 279 10.54 11.38 10.63
N ALA A 280 9.61 10.54 11.08
CA ALA A 280 8.36 11.00 11.67
C ALA A 280 8.59 11.86 12.91
N THR A 281 9.45 11.43 13.85
CA THR A 281 9.73 12.22 15.07
C THR A 281 10.37 13.58 14.79
N THR A 282 11.30 13.68 13.84
CA THR A 282 11.93 14.95 13.49
C THR A 282 10.97 15.86 12.71
N THR A 283 10.29 15.36 11.67
CA THR A 283 9.44 16.19 10.80
C THR A 283 8.12 16.57 11.47
N LEU A 284 7.47 15.66 12.21
CA LEU A 284 6.18 15.89 12.87
C LEU A 284 6.30 16.43 14.31
N GLY A 285 7.52 16.50 14.85
CA GLY A 285 7.80 17.12 16.15
C GLY A 285 7.52 18.63 16.17
N ASP A 286 7.53 19.29 15.02
CA ASP A 286 7.04 20.66 14.86
C ASP A 286 5.51 20.66 14.56
N PRO A 287 4.66 21.22 15.46
CA PRO A 287 3.22 21.31 15.22
C PRO A 287 2.84 22.10 13.95
N GLU A 288 3.66 23.08 13.55
CA GLU A 288 3.42 23.88 12.36
C GLU A 288 3.68 23.10 11.06
N THR A 289 4.51 22.07 11.11
CA THR A 289 4.69 21.07 10.04
C THR A 289 3.58 20.01 10.11
N SER A 290 3.37 19.45 11.31
CA SER A 290 2.45 18.34 11.56
C SER A 290 1.00 18.62 11.17
N LYS A 291 0.54 19.89 11.21
CA LYS A 291 -0.81 20.27 10.76
C LYS A 291 -1.04 20.13 9.25
N TYR A 292 0.02 20.06 8.44
CA TYR A 292 -0.08 19.85 6.99
C TYR A 292 0.07 18.37 6.61
N ALA A 293 0.80 17.58 7.40
CA ALA A 293 0.95 16.15 7.20
C ALA A 293 -0.30 15.37 7.65
N SER A 294 -0.84 14.56 6.73
CA SER A 294 -1.98 13.66 6.98
C SER A 294 -1.56 12.21 7.25
N GLY A 295 -0.42 11.80 6.70
CA GLY A 295 0.09 10.43 6.83
C GLY A 295 1.59 10.33 6.61
N ILE A 296 2.11 9.11 6.72
CA ILE A 296 3.53 8.78 6.57
C ILE A 296 3.60 7.64 5.54
N GLY A 297 4.16 7.94 4.37
CA GLY A 297 4.40 6.99 3.29
C GLY A 297 5.65 6.16 3.57
N TYR A 298 5.68 4.89 3.15
CA TYR A 298 6.86 4.05 3.29
C TYR A 298 6.97 2.90 2.27
N HIS A 299 8.21 2.45 2.03
CA HIS A 299 8.61 1.38 1.10
C HIS A 299 9.21 0.18 1.85
N TRP A 300 9.57 -0.91 1.15
CA TRP A 300 10.07 -2.17 1.75
C TRP A 300 11.51 -2.60 1.39
N TYR A 301 12.29 -1.73 0.76
CA TYR A 301 13.61 -2.06 0.21
C TYR A 301 14.72 -2.08 1.27
N GLU A 302 14.43 -1.87 2.57
CA GLU A 302 15.44 -1.86 3.67
C GLU A 302 16.28 -3.15 3.79
N THR A 303 15.86 -4.24 3.13
CA THR A 303 16.46 -5.57 3.26
C THR A 303 17.90 -5.67 2.76
N TRP A 304 18.43 -4.64 2.08
CA TRP A 304 19.84 -4.56 1.64
C TRP A 304 20.86 -4.72 2.77
N ASN A 305 20.51 -4.36 4.02
CA ASN A 305 21.45 -4.40 5.15
C ASN A 305 21.45 -5.73 5.95
N ASN A 306 20.33 -6.46 6.02
CA ASN A 306 20.23 -7.70 6.82
C ASN A 306 19.11 -8.68 6.38
N LYS A 307 18.63 -8.60 5.13
CA LYS A 307 17.59 -9.48 4.53
C LYS A 307 16.26 -9.59 5.30
N THR A 308 16.04 -8.76 6.32
CA THR A 308 14.93 -8.84 7.27
C THR A 308 14.14 -7.53 7.23
N GLN A 309 12.82 -7.61 7.06
CA GLN A 309 11.94 -6.43 7.03
C GLN A 309 11.71 -5.85 8.42
N LEU A 310 11.71 -4.52 8.54
CA LEU A 310 11.70 -3.82 9.83
C LEU A 310 10.28 -3.38 10.24
N PHE A 311 9.34 -4.34 10.27
CA PHE A 311 7.92 -4.06 10.56
C PHE A 311 7.69 -3.38 11.92
N ASP A 312 8.52 -3.64 12.93
CA ASP A 312 8.31 -3.04 14.27
C ASP A 312 8.50 -1.51 14.28
N ASN A 313 9.27 -0.94 13.36
CA ASN A 313 9.38 0.52 13.20
C ASN A 313 8.03 1.17 12.85
N LEU A 314 7.17 0.47 12.09
CA LEU A 314 5.80 0.92 11.85
C LEU A 314 4.97 0.94 13.14
N THR A 315 5.20 -0.04 14.03
CA THR A 315 4.45 -0.18 15.29
C THR A 315 4.72 1.00 16.22
N GLU A 316 5.99 1.38 16.41
CA GLU A 316 6.33 2.53 17.25
C GLU A 316 5.98 3.87 16.58
N THR A 317 6.07 3.96 15.25
CA THR A 317 5.63 5.16 14.51
C THR A 317 4.12 5.38 14.68
N GLN A 318 3.29 4.33 14.55
CA GLN A 318 1.84 4.42 14.73
C GLN A 318 1.44 4.75 16.17
N ARG A 319 2.25 4.35 17.17
CA ARG A 319 2.05 4.71 18.59
C ARG A 319 2.44 6.15 18.89
N ALA A 320 3.51 6.65 18.29
CA ALA A 320 3.95 8.03 18.45
C ALA A 320 3.03 9.03 17.74
N PHE A 321 2.49 8.65 16.57
CA PHE A 321 1.67 9.50 15.70
C PHE A 321 0.30 8.86 15.37
N PRO A 322 -0.57 8.61 16.36
CA PRO A 322 -1.82 7.89 16.17
C PRO A 322 -2.89 8.67 15.38
N ASP A 323 -2.70 9.98 15.17
CA ASP A 323 -3.55 10.82 14.31
C ASP A 323 -3.15 10.76 12.82
N LYS A 324 -1.96 10.23 12.51
CA LYS A 324 -1.46 10.04 11.15
C LYS A 324 -1.74 8.62 10.67
N PHE A 325 -2.13 8.47 9.41
CA PHE A 325 -2.22 7.15 8.80
C PHE A 325 -0.84 6.70 8.28
N LEU A 326 -0.53 5.42 8.44
CA LEU A 326 0.57 4.77 7.74
C LEU A 326 0.11 4.33 6.34
N ALA A 327 0.95 4.57 5.34
CA ALA A 327 0.70 4.18 3.95
C ALA A 327 1.92 3.46 3.39
N PHE A 328 1.76 2.20 3.00
CA PHE A 328 2.74 1.57 2.13
C PHE A 328 2.53 2.13 0.72
N THR A 329 3.49 2.94 0.26
CA THR A 329 3.32 3.77 -0.95
C THR A 329 3.97 3.19 -2.19
N GLU A 330 4.86 2.21 -2.04
CA GLU A 330 5.56 1.51 -3.11
C GLU A 330 6.28 0.25 -2.57
N GLY A 331 6.29 -0.80 -3.39
CA GLY A 331 7.36 -1.79 -3.37
C GLY A 331 7.18 -2.83 -4.47
N CYS A 332 8.28 -3.40 -4.94
CA CYS A 332 8.32 -4.48 -5.93
C CYS A 332 9.36 -5.55 -5.58
N LYS A 333 9.41 -6.63 -6.36
CA LYS A 333 10.61 -7.47 -6.45
C LYS A 333 11.54 -6.90 -7.53
N GLU A 334 12.71 -6.45 -7.13
CA GLU A 334 13.79 -5.99 -8.02
C GLU A 334 14.49 -7.16 -8.73
N GLN A 335 15.34 -6.84 -9.72
CA GLN A 335 16.17 -7.78 -10.48
C GLN A 335 15.33 -8.77 -11.30
N PHE A 336 14.60 -8.22 -12.29
CA PHE A 336 13.73 -9.00 -13.17
C PHE A 336 14.43 -10.20 -13.84
N ASP A 337 13.73 -11.32 -13.90
CA ASP A 337 14.14 -12.53 -14.60
C ASP A 337 12.88 -13.24 -15.13
N MET A 338 12.70 -13.21 -16.46
CA MET A 338 11.54 -13.80 -17.13
C MET A 338 11.36 -15.29 -16.83
N SER A 339 12.43 -16.02 -16.49
CA SER A 339 12.33 -17.43 -16.11
C SER A 339 11.68 -17.67 -14.75
N LYS A 340 11.56 -16.63 -13.91
CA LYS A 340 11.10 -16.71 -12.51
C LYS A 340 9.70 -16.13 -12.26
N ILE A 341 9.02 -15.62 -13.28
CA ILE A 341 7.69 -14.96 -13.15
C ILE A 341 6.60 -15.85 -12.52
N TYR A 342 6.83 -17.16 -12.44
CA TYR A 342 5.94 -18.14 -11.79
C TYR A 342 6.51 -18.74 -10.49
N GLU A 343 7.57 -18.17 -9.90
CA GLU A 343 8.02 -18.61 -8.57
C GLU A 343 7.03 -18.16 -7.48
N VAL A 344 6.68 -19.06 -6.55
CA VAL A 344 5.81 -18.75 -5.41
C VAL A 344 6.43 -17.74 -4.44
N SER A 345 7.77 -17.67 -4.42
CA SER A 345 8.58 -16.71 -3.65
C SER A 345 8.16 -15.25 -3.90
N LEU A 346 7.73 -14.91 -5.12
CA LEU A 346 7.21 -13.60 -5.48
C LEU A 346 5.90 -13.30 -4.73
N GLY A 347 4.96 -14.24 -4.72
CA GLY A 347 3.71 -14.11 -3.98
C GLY A 347 3.92 -14.03 -2.47
N GLU A 348 4.77 -14.90 -1.92
CA GLU A 348 5.09 -14.94 -0.49
C GLU A 348 5.74 -13.64 0.00
N LEU A 349 6.55 -12.97 -0.81
CA LEU A 349 7.08 -11.64 -0.50
C LEU A 349 5.95 -10.63 -0.28
N TYR A 350 4.98 -10.57 -1.21
CA TYR A 350 3.83 -9.66 -1.11
C TYR A 350 2.91 -10.04 0.06
N GLY A 351 2.54 -11.30 0.20
CA GLY A 351 1.68 -11.79 1.28
C GLY A 351 2.27 -11.51 2.66
N ARG A 352 3.57 -11.78 2.86
CA ARG A 352 4.29 -11.49 4.11
C ARG A 352 4.24 -10.00 4.45
N ASN A 353 4.55 -9.13 3.50
CA ASN A 353 4.56 -7.69 3.73
C ASN A 353 3.15 -7.17 4.01
N MET A 354 2.19 -7.41 3.12
CA MET A 354 0.80 -6.95 3.28
C MET A 354 0.22 -7.35 4.64
N ILE A 355 0.33 -8.64 5.02
CA ILE A 355 -0.21 -9.14 6.29
C ILE A 355 0.46 -8.45 7.49
N ASN A 356 1.79 -8.26 7.47
CA ASN A 356 2.49 -7.60 8.56
C ASN A 356 2.21 -6.09 8.61
N ASP A 357 2.29 -5.39 7.47
CA ASP A 357 1.95 -3.97 7.32
C ASP A 357 0.56 -3.66 7.90
N PHE A 358 -0.48 -4.39 7.48
CA PHE A 358 -1.84 -4.22 8.03
C PHE A 358 -1.92 -4.54 9.53
N ASN A 359 -1.12 -5.50 10.02
CA ASN A 359 -1.04 -5.79 11.45
C ASN A 359 -0.27 -4.72 12.25
N LYS A 360 0.49 -3.82 11.61
CA LYS A 360 1.21 -2.71 12.26
C LYS A 360 0.57 -1.33 12.12
N GLY A 361 -0.61 -1.24 11.49
CA GLY A 361 -1.41 0.00 11.43
C GLY A 361 -1.62 0.58 10.04
N THR A 362 -1.03 -0.02 9.00
CA THR A 362 -1.11 0.48 7.62
C THR A 362 -2.54 0.55 7.11
N ALA A 363 -2.89 1.69 6.51
CA ALA A 363 -4.23 2.02 6.04
C ALA A 363 -4.34 2.13 4.52
N LEU A 364 -3.24 2.41 3.82
CA LEU A 364 -3.16 2.44 2.35
C LEU A 364 -2.01 1.52 1.92
N TRP A 365 -2.20 0.74 0.85
CA TRP A 365 -1.19 -0.19 0.37
C TRP A 365 -1.11 -0.17 -1.17
N THR A 366 0.03 0.22 -1.70
CA THR A 366 0.23 0.43 -3.14
C THR A 366 1.44 -0.35 -3.64
N ASP A 367 1.16 -1.31 -4.52
CA ASP A 367 2.13 -2.00 -5.37
C ASP A 367 2.88 -1.02 -6.28
N TRP A 368 3.99 -1.46 -6.88
CA TRP A 368 4.70 -0.68 -7.88
C TRP A 368 4.02 -0.73 -9.25
N ASN A 369 4.76 -0.93 -10.33
CA ASN A 369 4.21 -0.97 -11.68
C ASN A 369 3.10 -2.03 -11.79
N VAL A 370 1.87 -1.61 -12.11
CA VAL A 370 0.76 -2.57 -12.35
C VAL A 370 0.96 -3.42 -13.61
N LEU A 371 1.86 -3.01 -14.49
CA LEU A 371 2.19 -3.75 -15.72
C LEU A 371 3.63 -3.44 -16.13
N LEU A 372 4.38 -4.47 -16.52
CA LEU A 372 5.68 -4.36 -17.18
C LEU A 372 5.74 -5.29 -18.39
N ASP A 373 6.65 -4.99 -19.32
CA ASP A 373 6.88 -5.79 -20.52
C ASP A 373 7.74 -7.06 -20.24
N GLU A 374 7.99 -7.85 -21.27
CA GLU A 374 8.81 -9.07 -21.19
C GLU A 374 10.29 -8.85 -20.80
N THR A 375 10.72 -7.60 -20.58
CA THR A 375 12.04 -7.24 -20.06
C THR A 375 12.02 -6.75 -18.61
N GLY A 376 10.83 -6.64 -17.99
CA GLY A 376 10.66 -6.00 -16.69
C GLY A 376 10.73 -4.47 -16.79
N GLY A 377 10.38 -3.90 -17.95
CA GLY A 377 10.45 -2.48 -18.27
C GLY A 377 9.20 -1.96 -19.02
N PRO A 378 9.33 -0.86 -19.79
CA PRO A 378 10.56 -0.11 -20.07
C PRO A 378 11.09 0.66 -18.85
N ASN A 379 12.40 0.89 -18.80
CA ASN A 379 13.07 1.65 -17.75
C ASN A 379 14.37 2.27 -18.31
N HIS A 380 14.50 3.60 -18.32
CA HIS A 380 15.57 4.29 -19.06
C HIS A 380 16.99 4.13 -18.47
N VAL A 381 17.12 3.56 -17.26
CA VAL A 381 18.40 3.24 -16.62
C VAL A 381 18.65 1.73 -16.46
N GLY A 382 17.72 0.88 -16.91
CA GLY A 382 17.82 -0.58 -16.79
C GLY A 382 17.53 -1.14 -15.39
N ASN A 383 16.80 -0.40 -14.55
CA ASN A 383 16.38 -0.85 -13.22
C ASN A 383 15.16 -1.78 -13.27
N PHE A 384 15.30 -2.93 -13.94
CA PHE A 384 14.18 -3.82 -14.25
C PHE A 384 13.65 -4.58 -13.03
N CYS A 385 12.32 -4.61 -12.89
CA CYS A 385 11.61 -5.21 -11.75
C CYS A 385 10.52 -6.18 -12.22
N PHE A 386 10.02 -7.00 -11.31
CA PHE A 386 8.77 -7.74 -11.50
C PHE A 386 7.55 -6.82 -11.29
N ALA A 387 6.41 -7.29 -11.78
CA ALA A 387 5.08 -6.72 -11.59
C ALA A 387 4.07 -7.87 -11.52
N PRO A 388 2.90 -7.72 -10.87
CA PRO A 388 1.95 -8.81 -10.75
C PRO A 388 1.39 -9.31 -12.08
N ILE A 389 1.42 -8.47 -13.11
CA ILE A 389 1.20 -8.86 -14.50
C ILE A 389 2.41 -8.44 -15.34
N ILE A 390 2.96 -9.40 -16.08
CA ILE A 390 3.96 -9.21 -17.13
C ILE A 390 3.30 -9.48 -18.47
N ALA A 391 3.54 -8.66 -19.49
CA ALA A 391 2.97 -8.89 -20.82
C ALA A 391 4.03 -8.83 -21.92
N ASP A 392 4.03 -9.85 -22.79
CA ASP A 392 4.88 -9.87 -23.98
C ASP A 392 4.29 -8.95 -25.05
N THR A 393 4.97 -7.84 -25.30
CA THR A 393 4.54 -6.81 -26.26
C THR A 393 4.70 -7.24 -27.73
N LYS A 394 5.40 -8.34 -28.01
CA LYS A 394 5.59 -8.91 -29.36
C LYS A 394 4.52 -9.94 -29.70
N THR A 395 4.11 -10.76 -28.72
CA THR A 395 3.12 -11.85 -28.93
C THR A 395 1.72 -11.50 -28.44
N GLY A 396 1.58 -10.56 -27.49
CA GLY A 396 0.33 -10.29 -26.78
C GLY A 396 0.02 -11.31 -25.67
N GLU A 397 0.98 -12.16 -25.27
CA GLU A 397 0.82 -13.04 -24.11
C GLU A 397 0.78 -12.22 -22.81
N VAL A 398 -0.04 -12.65 -21.86
CA VAL A 398 -0.23 -11.99 -20.56
C VAL A 398 -0.02 -13.02 -19.45
N HIS A 399 0.96 -12.75 -18.60
CA HIS A 399 1.40 -13.63 -17.53
C HIS A 399 1.01 -13.06 -16.17
N TYR A 400 0.26 -13.84 -15.40
CA TYR A 400 -0.12 -13.48 -14.02
C TYR A 400 0.86 -14.16 -13.06
N THR A 401 1.66 -13.37 -12.35
CA THR A 401 2.64 -13.89 -11.38
C THR A 401 1.95 -14.30 -10.09
N TYR A 402 2.66 -14.96 -9.17
CA TYR A 402 2.10 -15.25 -7.84
C TYR A 402 1.80 -13.99 -7.01
N GLU A 403 2.39 -12.84 -7.33
CA GLU A 403 2.12 -11.54 -6.69
C GLU A 403 0.64 -11.17 -6.89
N TYR A 404 0.12 -11.32 -8.11
CA TYR A 404 -1.28 -10.99 -8.45
C TYR A 404 -2.27 -11.76 -7.56
N TYR A 405 -2.05 -13.06 -7.40
CA TYR A 405 -2.92 -13.92 -6.61
C TYR A 405 -2.79 -13.66 -5.11
N TYR A 406 -1.56 -13.49 -4.60
CA TYR A 406 -1.33 -13.23 -3.17
C TYR A 406 -1.88 -11.85 -2.75
N VAL A 407 -1.70 -10.81 -3.58
CA VAL A 407 -2.36 -9.51 -3.37
C VAL A 407 -3.88 -9.66 -3.44
N GLY A 408 -4.38 -10.43 -4.41
CA GLY A 408 -5.80 -10.74 -4.59
C GLY A 408 -6.46 -11.39 -3.38
N HIS A 409 -5.72 -12.19 -2.60
CA HIS A 409 -6.22 -12.73 -1.33
C HIS A 409 -6.59 -11.66 -0.30
N VAL A 410 -6.06 -10.43 -0.43
CA VAL A 410 -6.46 -9.27 0.38
C VAL A 410 -7.38 -8.32 -0.41
N SER A 411 -6.91 -7.75 -1.52
CA SER A 411 -7.58 -6.66 -2.25
C SER A 411 -8.97 -7.02 -2.78
N LYS A 412 -9.13 -8.28 -3.23
CA LYS A 412 -10.40 -8.75 -3.79
C LYS A 412 -11.51 -8.80 -2.75
N PHE A 413 -11.17 -8.99 -1.48
CA PHE A 413 -12.11 -9.33 -0.42
C PHE A 413 -12.22 -8.26 0.66
N VAL A 414 -11.13 -7.56 0.99
CA VAL A 414 -11.13 -6.42 1.91
C VAL A 414 -11.41 -5.14 1.13
N LYS A 415 -12.45 -4.39 1.51
CA LYS A 415 -12.93 -3.21 0.78
C LYS A 415 -12.50 -1.89 1.43
N PRO A 416 -12.48 -0.77 0.67
CA PRO A 416 -12.34 0.56 1.27
C PRO A 416 -13.30 0.73 2.45
N ASN A 417 -12.83 1.44 3.46
CA ASN A 417 -13.45 1.60 4.78
C ASN A 417 -13.56 0.35 5.67
N ALA A 418 -13.13 -0.84 5.23
CA ALA A 418 -13.07 -2.02 6.09
C ALA A 418 -12.20 -1.77 7.32
N ARG A 419 -12.62 -2.28 8.48
CA ARG A 419 -11.95 -2.10 9.76
C ARG A 419 -11.00 -3.28 10.02
N ARG A 420 -9.72 -3.04 10.30
CA ARG A 420 -8.81 -4.10 10.77
C ARG A 420 -9.25 -4.59 12.16
N ILE A 421 -9.27 -5.91 12.35
CA ILE A 421 -9.82 -6.62 13.50
C ILE A 421 -8.73 -7.37 14.28
N GLY A 422 -8.93 -7.58 15.59
CA GLY A 422 -8.06 -8.38 16.43
C GLY A 422 -7.82 -9.75 15.83
N THR A 423 -6.57 -10.05 15.50
CA THR A 423 -6.12 -11.31 14.89
C THR A 423 -4.81 -11.73 15.54
N SER A 424 -4.69 -13.01 15.92
CA SER A 424 -3.48 -13.59 16.49
C SER A 424 -3.33 -15.06 16.11
N SER A 425 -2.11 -15.57 16.08
CA SER A 425 -1.78 -16.97 15.81
C SER A 425 -1.01 -17.56 16.98
N ASN A 426 -1.32 -18.79 17.41
CA ASN A 426 -0.43 -19.55 18.31
C ASN A 426 0.61 -20.40 17.58
N ARG A 427 0.80 -20.17 16.26
CA ARG A 427 1.83 -20.81 15.43
C ARG A 427 2.63 -19.73 14.72
N ALA A 428 3.92 -19.63 15.04
CA ALA A 428 4.83 -18.67 14.38
C ALA A 428 4.93 -18.87 12.85
N ALA A 429 4.73 -20.12 12.38
CA ALA A 429 4.69 -20.48 10.97
C ALA A 429 3.40 -20.06 10.22
N LEU A 430 2.39 -19.52 10.91
CA LEU A 430 1.17 -19.01 10.28
C LEU A 430 1.05 -17.50 10.52
N THR A 431 1.15 -16.74 9.44
CA THR A 431 0.84 -15.30 9.44
C THR A 431 -0.61 -15.08 9.03
N SER A 432 -1.28 -14.11 9.65
CA SER A 432 -2.70 -13.83 9.36
C SER A 432 -3.12 -12.40 9.67
N THR A 433 -4.16 -11.92 9.00
CA THR A 433 -4.80 -10.63 9.29
C THR A 433 -6.30 -10.71 9.01
N THR A 434 -7.11 -9.95 9.74
CA THR A 434 -8.58 -9.95 9.59
C THR A 434 -9.14 -8.55 9.46
N PHE A 435 -10.14 -8.41 8.58
CA PHE A 435 -10.89 -7.19 8.38
C PHE A 435 -12.40 -7.43 8.45
N MET A 436 -13.13 -6.42 8.93
CA MET A 436 -14.59 -6.33 8.86
C MET A 436 -14.97 -5.32 7.79
N ASN A 437 -15.57 -5.78 6.69
CA ASN A 437 -16.14 -4.91 5.67
C ASN A 437 -17.38 -4.16 6.21
N GLU A 438 -17.74 -3.01 5.62
CA GLU A 438 -18.90 -2.23 6.08
C GLU A 438 -20.25 -2.94 5.88
N ASN A 439 -20.31 -3.96 5.03
CA ASN A 439 -21.46 -4.85 4.87
C ASN A 439 -21.55 -5.97 5.93
N GLY A 440 -20.61 -6.02 6.89
CA GLY A 440 -20.56 -7.01 7.96
C GLY A 440 -19.81 -8.30 7.62
N GLN A 441 -19.26 -8.46 6.41
CA GLN A 441 -18.43 -9.61 6.08
C GLN A 441 -17.10 -9.58 6.84
N LEU A 442 -16.75 -10.69 7.49
CA LEU A 442 -15.48 -10.86 8.20
C LEU A 442 -14.52 -11.65 7.31
N VAL A 443 -13.40 -11.03 6.94
CA VAL A 443 -12.44 -11.54 5.97
C VAL A 443 -11.11 -11.79 6.68
N THR A 444 -10.77 -13.06 6.90
CA THR A 444 -9.48 -13.48 7.47
C THR A 444 -8.57 -14.06 6.39
N VAL A 445 -7.38 -13.49 6.23
CA VAL A 445 -6.32 -14.00 5.36
C VAL A 445 -5.32 -14.76 6.21
N ILE A 446 -4.91 -15.95 5.76
CA ILE A 446 -3.94 -16.83 6.44
C ILE A 446 -2.91 -17.28 5.40
N MET A 447 -1.62 -17.12 5.69
CA MET A 447 -0.51 -17.56 4.84
C MET A 447 0.39 -18.55 5.60
N ASN A 448 0.82 -19.59 4.88
CA ASN A 448 1.82 -20.55 5.29
C ASN A 448 2.91 -20.61 4.21
N ASP A 449 4.04 -19.98 4.49
CA ASP A 449 5.23 -19.91 3.64
C ASP A 449 6.29 -20.98 3.99
N THR A 450 5.89 -22.04 4.70
CA THR A 450 6.78 -23.15 5.09
C THR A 450 6.56 -24.39 4.22
N ASP A 451 7.53 -25.31 4.22
CA ASP A 451 7.46 -26.60 3.51
C ASP A 451 6.43 -27.58 4.08
N ASN A 452 5.80 -27.27 5.22
CA ASN A 452 4.93 -28.19 5.95
C ASN A 452 3.45 -27.82 5.80
N ILE A 453 2.58 -28.83 5.68
CA ILE A 453 1.13 -28.64 5.82
C ILE A 453 0.81 -28.41 7.30
N ILE A 454 0.03 -27.37 7.59
CA ILE A 454 -0.41 -27.02 8.94
C ILE A 454 -1.94 -27.03 8.98
N ASP A 455 -2.52 -28.09 9.55
CA ASP A 455 -3.94 -28.09 9.91
C ASP A 455 -4.17 -27.11 11.06
N THR A 456 -5.16 -26.23 10.92
CA THR A 456 -5.38 -25.10 11.83
C THR A 456 -6.88 -24.82 12.02
N ASN A 457 -7.21 -24.06 13.06
CA ASN A 457 -8.58 -23.71 13.41
C ASN A 457 -8.75 -22.19 13.37
N LEU A 458 -9.71 -21.69 12.58
CA LEU A 458 -10.15 -20.30 12.72
C LEU A 458 -11.11 -20.23 13.89
N TRP A 459 -10.69 -19.62 14.99
CA TRP A 459 -11.42 -19.57 16.27
C TRP A 459 -11.98 -18.17 16.54
N ILE A 460 -13.27 -18.12 16.87
CA ILE A 460 -14.01 -16.90 17.21
C ILE A 460 -14.97 -17.25 18.37
N GLU A 461 -14.86 -16.59 19.51
CA GLU A 461 -15.83 -16.65 20.64
C GLU A 461 -16.31 -18.08 21.05
N GLY A 462 -15.40 -19.05 21.16
CA GLY A 462 -15.75 -20.43 21.56
C GLY A 462 -16.40 -21.28 20.45
N MET A 463 -16.24 -20.86 19.20
CA MET A 463 -16.55 -21.63 17.99
C MET A 463 -15.30 -21.70 17.11
N ALA A 464 -15.12 -22.79 16.36
CA ALA A 464 -14.03 -22.89 15.39
C ALA A 464 -14.45 -23.57 14.09
N ALA A 465 -13.88 -23.12 12.97
CA ALA A 465 -13.88 -23.84 11.71
C ALA A 465 -12.51 -24.47 11.46
N LYS A 466 -12.49 -25.76 11.13
CA LYS A 466 -11.27 -26.47 10.72
C LYS A 466 -10.85 -26.04 9.32
N LEU A 467 -9.56 -25.77 9.17
CA LEU A 467 -8.89 -25.39 7.93
C LEU A 467 -7.62 -26.23 7.79
N SER A 468 -7.13 -26.35 6.57
CA SER A 468 -5.76 -26.79 6.31
C SER A 468 -5.03 -25.64 5.63
N ALA A 469 -3.80 -25.37 6.04
CA ALA A 469 -2.89 -24.45 5.37
C ALA A 469 -1.78 -25.28 4.72
N PRO A 470 -1.89 -25.63 3.42
CA PRO A 470 -0.84 -26.33 2.69
C PRO A 470 0.51 -25.61 2.78
N ALA A 471 1.59 -26.33 2.49
CA ALA A 471 2.89 -25.71 2.26
C ALA A 471 2.81 -24.66 1.13
N HIS A 472 3.58 -23.57 1.25
CA HIS A 472 3.66 -22.49 0.25
C HIS A 472 2.30 -22.06 -0.30
N SER A 473 1.43 -21.61 0.61
CA SER A 473 0.03 -21.30 0.33
C SER A 473 -0.48 -20.05 1.06
N ILE A 474 -1.54 -19.46 0.50
CA ILE A 474 -2.31 -18.38 1.10
C ILE A 474 -3.80 -18.65 0.89
N GLN A 475 -4.62 -18.40 1.92
CA GLN A 475 -6.06 -18.58 1.87
C GLN A 475 -6.81 -17.39 2.45
N THR A 476 -8.02 -17.15 1.92
CA THR A 476 -8.94 -16.13 2.43
C THR A 476 -10.24 -16.79 2.85
N VAL A 477 -10.61 -16.59 4.10
CA VAL A 477 -11.81 -17.14 4.75
C VAL A 477 -12.80 -16.00 4.96
N ILE A 478 -14.01 -16.16 4.44
CA ILE A 478 -15.04 -15.09 4.40
C ILE A 478 -16.31 -15.58 5.06
N LEU A 479 -16.69 -14.95 6.18
CA LEU A 479 -17.95 -15.14 6.90
C LEU A 479 -18.96 -14.08 6.46
#